data_AF-A0A3M2CNU0-F1
#
_entry.id   AF-A0A3M2CNU0-F1
#
_cell.length_a   1.000
_cell.length_b   1.000
_cell.length_c   1.000
_cell.angle_alpha   90.00
_cell.angle_beta   90.00
_cell.angle_gamma   90.00
#
_symmetry.space_group_name_H-M   'P 1'
#
loop_
_entity.id
_entity.type
_entity.pdbx_description
1 polymer ?
#
loop_
_entity_poly.entity_id
_entity_poly.type
_entity_poly.pdbx_seq_one_letter_code
_entity_poly.pdbx_strand_id
1 'polypeptide(L)' 'MDTFGAIDARRAVKHDDPDHTMTEEEVRRLLDAAVQSPTSFNIQHWRLVVVRDPDLRRRIRAAGNDQAPMEVVVTDRFA' A
#
# COMPACT_ATOMS: atom_id res chain seq x y z
N MET A 1 5.71 -19.13 -9.92
CA MET A 1 5.08 -18.65 -8.67
C MET A 1 3.91 -19.55 -8.39
N ASP A 2 3.76 -20.03 -7.17
CA ASP A 2 2.56 -20.75 -6.75
C ASP A 2 1.52 -19.74 -6.26
N THR A 3 0.56 -19.43 -7.13
CA THR A 3 -0.48 -18.43 -6.85
C THR A 3 -1.39 -18.86 -5.72
N PHE A 4 -1.79 -20.15 -5.67
CA PHE A 4 -2.72 -20.64 -4.66
C PHE A 4 -2.04 -20.71 -3.29
N GLY A 5 -0.79 -21.17 -3.22
CA GLY A 5 -0.01 -21.14 -1.98
C GLY A 5 0.18 -19.73 -1.41
N ALA A 6 0.38 -18.72 -2.27
CA ALA A 6 0.48 -17.32 -1.82
C ALA A 6 -0.84 -16.77 -1.25
N ILE A 7 -1.97 -17.16 -1.84
CA ILE A 7 -3.32 -16.77 -1.37
C ILE A 7 -3.61 -17.43 -0.01
N ASP A 8 -3.35 -18.73 0.12
CA ASP A 8 -3.62 -19.49 1.34
C ASP A 8 -2.74 -19.04 2.52
N ALA A 9 -1.49 -18.64 2.24
CA ALA A 9 -0.56 -18.17 3.27
C ALA A 9 -0.81 -16.70 3.72
N ARG A 10 -1.70 -15.97 3.03
CA ARG A 10 -1.94 -14.54 3.30
C ARG A 10 -2.54 -14.34 4.69
N ARG A 11 -1.91 -13.46 5.47
CA ARG A 11 -2.39 -13.00 6.78
C ARG A 11 -2.19 -11.50 6.92
N ALA A 12 -2.93 -10.86 7.82
CA ALA A 12 -2.67 -9.48 8.19
C ALA A 12 -1.33 -9.38 8.92
N VAL A 13 -0.39 -8.62 8.37
CA VAL A 13 0.86 -8.26 9.03
C VAL A 13 0.56 -7.07 9.95
N LYS A 14 1.05 -7.12 11.20
CA LYS A 14 0.81 -6.08 12.23
C LYS A 14 2.10 -5.39 12.68
N HIS A 15 3.25 -5.93 12.29
CA HIS A 15 4.57 -5.43 12.66
C HIS A 15 5.38 -5.39 11.39
N ASP A 16 5.76 -4.18 11.00
CA ASP A 16 6.59 -3.91 9.84
C ASP A 16 7.95 -3.42 10.32
N ASP A 17 8.94 -3.43 9.43
CA ASP A 17 10.25 -2.83 9.68
C ASP A 17 10.13 -1.30 9.56
N PRO A 18 10.32 -0.52 10.65
CA PRO A 18 10.18 0.93 10.62
C PRO A 18 11.30 1.63 9.83
N ASP A 19 12.44 0.97 9.64
CA ASP A 19 13.59 1.51 8.92
C ASP A 19 13.52 1.15 7.42
N HIS A 20 12.66 0.21 7.04
CA HIS A 20 12.44 -0.13 5.66
C HIS A 20 11.62 0.94 4.94
N THR A 21 12.04 1.20 3.71
CA THR A 21 11.40 2.13 2.80
C THR A 21 11.34 1.49 1.44
N MET A 22 10.13 1.34 0.90
CA MET A 22 9.93 0.77 -0.43
C MET A 22 10.48 1.71 -1.50
N THR A 23 11.14 1.15 -2.52
CA THR A 23 11.60 1.91 -3.69
C THR A 23 10.43 2.27 -4.61
N GLU A 24 10.62 3.26 -5.46
CA GLU A 24 9.60 3.64 -6.44
C GLU A 24 9.24 2.53 -7.40
N GLU A 25 10.22 1.72 -7.79
CA GLU A 25 10.00 0.58 -8.66
C GLU A 25 9.11 -0.47 -7.99
N GLU A 26 9.29 -0.71 -6.69
CA GLU A 26 8.46 -1.62 -5.91
C GLU A 26 7.02 -1.11 -5.82
N VAL A 27 6.85 0.18 -5.51
CA VAL A 27 5.54 0.84 -5.44
C VAL A 27 4.84 0.77 -6.79
N ARG A 28 5.53 1.17 -7.86
CA ARG A 28 4.97 1.16 -9.21
C ARG A 28 4.55 -0.24 -9.62
N ARG A 29 5.37 -1.25 -9.34
CA ARG A 29 5.02 -2.65 -9.62
C ARG A 29 3.75 -3.10 -8.89
N LEU A 30 3.55 -2.67 -7.64
CA LEU A 30 2.32 -2.97 -6.88
C LEU A 30 1.10 -2.27 -7.47
N LEU A 31 1.22 -0.99 -7.83
CA LEU A 31 0.14 -0.21 -8.43
C LEU A 31 -0.25 -0.75 -9.81
N ASP A 32 0.74 -1.09 -10.65
CA ASP A 32 0.53 -1.69 -11.97
C ASP A 32 -0.23 -3.01 -11.86
N ALA A 33 0.14 -3.85 -10.88
CA ALA A 33 -0.56 -5.10 -10.59
C ALA A 33 -1.98 -4.87 -10.08
N ALA A 34 -2.19 -3.89 -9.19
CA ALA A 34 -3.50 -3.56 -8.64
C ALA A 34 -4.48 -3.09 -9.73
N VAL A 35 -4.02 -2.27 -10.68
CA VAL A 35 -4.81 -1.76 -11.82
C VAL A 35 -5.28 -2.87 -12.78
N GLN A 36 -4.61 -4.03 -12.80
CA GLN A 36 -5.09 -5.18 -13.59
C GLN A 36 -6.36 -5.83 -13.01
N SER A 37 -6.79 -5.44 -11.81
CA SER A 37 -8.00 -5.98 -11.20
C SER A 37 -9.24 -5.60 -12.03
N PRO A 38 -10.17 -6.54 -12.26
CA PRO A 38 -11.38 -6.25 -13.01
C PRO A 38 -12.23 -5.23 -12.24
N THR A 39 -12.81 -4.27 -12.96
CA THR A 39 -13.80 -3.33 -12.42
C THR A 39 -15.06 -3.39 -13.28
N SER A 40 -16.23 -3.17 -12.67
CA SER A 40 -17.51 -3.16 -13.39
C SER A 40 -17.44 -2.21 -14.59
N PHE A 41 -17.82 -2.69 -15.77
CA PHE A 41 -17.78 -1.92 -17.02
C PHE A 41 -16.39 -1.37 -17.40
N ASN A 42 -15.32 -1.89 -16.78
CA ASN A 42 -13.94 -1.43 -16.96
C ASN A 42 -13.73 0.09 -16.71
N ILE A 43 -14.56 0.71 -15.88
CA ILE A 43 -14.53 2.17 -15.64
C ILE A 43 -13.41 2.61 -14.70
N GLN A 44 -12.79 1.69 -13.96
CA GLN A 44 -11.67 1.98 -13.04
C GLN A 44 -12.01 3.13 -12.07
N HIS A 45 -13.13 2.99 -11.33
CA HIS A 45 -13.66 4.02 -10.42
C HIS A 45 -12.81 4.27 -9.16
N TRP A 46 -11.64 3.65 -9.05
CA TRP A 46 -10.76 3.76 -7.89
C TRP A 46 -9.72 4.87 -8.09
N ARG A 47 -9.27 5.44 -6.98
CA ARG A 47 -8.15 6.39 -6.93
C ARG A 47 -7.23 5.92 -5.82
N LEU A 48 -5.99 5.60 -6.18
CA LEU A 48 -4.96 5.18 -5.23
C LEU A 48 -4.13 6.42 -4.87
N VAL A 49 -3.92 6.64 -3.57
CA VAL A 49 -3.12 7.74 -3.06
C VAL A 49 -1.99 7.15 -2.23
N VAL A 50 -0.75 7.39 -2.65
CA VAL A 50 0.45 7.00 -1.89
C VAL A 50 0.80 8.15 -0.95
N VAL A 51 0.67 7.92 0.36
CA VAL A 51 0.97 8.92 1.38
C VAL A 51 2.37 8.68 1.93
N ARG A 52 3.27 9.65 1.72
CA ARG A 52 4.69 9.51 2.07
C ARG A 52 5.12 10.41 3.23
N ASP A 53 4.49 11.57 3.35
CA ASP A 53 4.77 12.57 4.39
C ASP A 53 4.45 12.00 5.77
N PRO A 54 5.45 11.83 6.67
CA PRO A 54 5.22 11.28 8.00
C PRO A 54 4.24 12.11 8.83
N ASP A 55 4.19 13.44 8.65
CA ASP A 55 3.28 14.31 9.39
C ASP A 55 1.83 14.12 8.96
N LEU A 56 1.61 13.99 7.65
CA LEU A 56 0.31 13.66 7.11
C LEU A 56 -0.17 12.29 7.57
N ARG A 57 0.73 11.32 7.70
CA ARG A 57 0.40 9.96 8.15
C ARG A 57 0.03 9.91 9.62
N ARG A 58 0.73 10.67 10.47
CA ARG A 58 0.34 10.88 11.88
C ARG A 58 -1.07 11.44 11.98
N ARG A 59 -1.44 12.39 11.12
CA ARG A 59 -2.81 12.95 11.06
C ARG A 59 -3.84 11.91 10.61
N ILE A 60 -3.51 11.09 9.62
CA ILE A 60 -4.40 10.01 9.13
C ILE A 60 -4.59 8.93 10.21
N ARG A 61 -3.53 8.54 10.92
CA ARG A 61 -3.58 7.58 12.02
C ARG A 61 -4.59 7.99 13.08
N ALA A 62 -4.62 9.27 13.46
CA ALA A 62 -5.59 9.79 14.43
C ALA A 62 -7.06 9.56 13.98
N ALA A 63 -7.33 9.59 12.67
CA ALA A 63 -8.64 9.28 12.10
C ALA A 63 -8.89 7.77 11.88
N GLY A 64 -7.85 6.94 11.96
CA GLY A 64 -7.85 5.50 11.68
C GLY A 64 -7.83 4.59 12.91
N ASN A 65 -8.47 5.02 14.01
CA ASN A 65 -8.47 4.34 15.31
C ASN A 65 -7.07 4.19 15.93
N ASP A 66 -6.18 5.13 15.64
CA ASP A 66 -4.84 5.23 16.24
C ASP A 66 -3.93 3.99 16.07
N GLN A 67 -4.11 3.27 14.96
CA GLN A 67 -3.35 2.05 14.69
C GLN A 67 -1.89 2.36 14.33
N ALA A 68 -0.95 1.85 15.13
CA ALA A 68 0.49 2.07 14.94
C ALA A 68 1.03 1.76 13.53
N PRO A 69 0.59 0.69 12.81
CA PRO A 69 1.09 0.40 11.46
C PRO A 69 0.80 1.47 10.40
N MET A 70 -0.10 2.43 10.66
CA MET A 70 -0.44 3.49 9.72
C MET A 70 0.69 4.52 9.51
N GLU A 71 1.80 4.42 10.25
CA GLU A 71 2.99 5.29 10.19
C GLU A 71 4.24 4.67 9.50
N VAL A 72 4.18 3.46 8.93
CA VAL A 72 5.29 2.80 8.19
C VAL A 72 5.44 3.13 6.67
N VAL A 73 6.66 3.47 6.25
CA VAL A 73 7.03 4.36 5.12
C VAL A 73 7.00 3.71 3.72
N VAL A 74 6.61 4.51 2.70
CA VAL A 74 6.77 4.22 1.26
C VAL A 74 7.13 5.53 0.51
N THR A 75 8.31 5.64 -0.15
CA THR A 75 8.96 6.94 -0.55
C THR A 75 9.08 7.27 -2.05
N ASP A 76 8.80 8.53 -2.42
CA ASP A 76 9.40 9.41 -3.44
C ASP A 76 9.48 9.09 -4.97
N ARG A 77 8.48 9.24 -5.86
CA ARG A 77 8.29 10.33 -6.86
C ARG A 77 7.27 9.98 -7.95
N PHE A 78 6.24 10.82 -8.09
CA PHE A 78 5.58 11.02 -9.38
C PHE A 78 6.44 11.96 -10.24
N ALA A 79 7.23 11.39 -11.16
CA ALA A 79 7.63 11.98 -12.44
C ALA A 79 8.10 10.85 -13.37
#